data_AF-A0AAD7BCD6-F1
#
_entry.id   AF-A0AAD7BCD6-F1
#
_cell.length_a   1.000
_cell.length_b   1.000
_cell.length_c   1.000
_cell.angle_alpha   90.00
_cell.angle_beta   90.00
_cell.angle_gamma   90.00
#
_symmetry.space_group_name_H-M   'P 1'
#
loop_
_entity.id
_entity.type
_entity.pdbx_description
1 polymer ?
#
loop_
_entity_poly.entity_id
_entity_poly.type
_entity_poly.pdbx_seq_one_letter_code
_entity_poly.pdbx_strand_id
1 'polypeptide(L)'
;MRFSLGFLGLWFCLAATCANAASYTPPLSTRGRYVVDVNGNRFRMFGGNWHGASGTYSGSGDINDDANHHAGENSHTMPLGLQYVPIDQIIDSFEQMGINTIRLQFSNQMIHDTTIVDPSWVAANPQFTGLTSLQVYDAVIAALTARGIAVILNNHTDLSLWCCGIDGNERWDESQSYDTWVTDWVMMVARYQNNKFVIGADLYNEVRRDILTDPVWGGGGDADWQYASQQAGDAILTQNPDILIIVEGINWIGLPVDGFTHGRPTLTPVGTLSHTFHVPNKLVYAAHFYSYTGPNHSGATGIGETSDPRYRDLSRTDLFNVMNSSASYVALSAPSHFTAPVWMNEFGVGGRGTDPSSSDGVWFQNFVDYLVQTDAEFAFWPLVGYLTPDGQGNGWALANWNKSGTTGLSTGQLFDGTDWRASAWKELMAASGKTGQVPATEQWRMLSLDRGDLIQSQWARDNLGDFDNGASKAVCPDGLRLIGLGHSSTRGLCTDATYGSLFAADHATEVVFDERHVTNDWASGWTKYQCPAGYYVAGWAIRGVKTSTVMCEHASKTLGTNGRTVWFNNGDARGENTGDWANSQYKGSCTASEYIGGVAFTTGGVNNGAPSAINCVS
;
A
#
# COMPACT_ATOMS: atom_id res chain seq x y z
N MET A 1 70.92 -25.79 37.15
CA MET A 1 69.76 -26.35 36.41
C MET A 1 68.94 -25.18 35.86
N ARG A 2 68.46 -25.34 34.62
CA ARG A 2 67.93 -24.30 33.72
C ARG A 2 66.43 -24.00 33.96
N PHE A 3 66.08 -22.71 33.81
CA PHE A 3 64.86 -22.08 33.23
C PHE A 3 63.46 -22.68 33.46
N SER A 4 62.48 -21.85 33.89
CA SER A 4 61.53 -21.17 32.98
C SER A 4 60.33 -20.49 33.68
N LEU A 5 59.85 -19.42 33.02
CA LEU A 5 58.73 -18.51 33.31
C LEU A 5 57.35 -19.18 33.37
N GLY A 6 56.41 -18.54 34.10
CA GLY A 6 54.97 -18.72 33.95
C GLY A 6 54.26 -17.35 34.01
N PHE A 7 53.68 -16.94 32.89
CA PHE A 7 53.03 -15.64 32.62
C PHE A 7 51.63 -15.51 33.24
N LEU A 8 51.26 -14.29 33.63
CA LEU A 8 49.88 -13.83 33.89
C LEU A 8 49.00 -13.98 32.63
N GLY A 9 47.74 -14.36 32.82
CA GLY A 9 46.69 -14.22 31.82
C GLY A 9 45.35 -13.84 32.46
N LEU A 10 44.99 -12.56 32.39
CA LEU A 10 43.64 -12.07 32.63
C LEU A 10 42.70 -12.64 31.54
N TRP A 11 41.61 -13.27 31.95
CA TRP A 11 40.49 -13.57 31.06
C TRP A 11 39.56 -12.35 31.00
N PHE A 12 39.65 -11.58 29.91
CA PHE A 12 38.58 -10.68 29.49
C PHE A 12 37.61 -11.49 28.62
N CYS A 13 36.39 -11.72 29.11
CA CYS A 13 35.26 -12.11 28.27
C CYS A 13 34.86 -10.92 27.40
N LEU A 14 35.31 -10.91 26.14
CA LEU A 14 34.69 -10.11 25.09
C LEU A 14 33.60 -10.96 24.43
N ALA A 15 32.37 -10.88 24.95
CA ALA A 15 31.20 -11.22 24.17
C ALA A 15 30.87 -10.00 23.29
N ALA A 16 31.53 -9.92 22.13
CA ALA A 16 31.07 -9.04 21.06
C ALA A 16 29.94 -9.76 20.33
N THR A 17 28.70 -9.49 20.72
CA THR A 17 27.54 -9.74 19.86
C THR A 17 27.70 -8.83 18.64
N CYS A 18 28.10 -9.39 17.51
CA CYS A 18 27.92 -8.75 16.21
C CYS A 18 26.41 -8.66 15.97
N ALA A 19 25.77 -7.61 16.48
CA ALA A 19 24.52 -7.16 15.90
C ALA A 19 24.85 -6.82 14.44
N ASN A 20 24.33 -7.60 13.49
CA ASN A 20 24.32 -7.17 12.09
C ASN A 20 23.63 -5.81 12.08
N ALA A 21 24.38 -4.75 11.76
CA ALA A 21 23.77 -3.44 11.58
C ALA A 21 22.71 -3.58 10.49
N ALA A 22 21.50 -3.08 10.75
CA ALA A 22 20.42 -3.08 9.76
C ALA A 22 20.94 -2.47 8.46
N SER A 23 20.61 -3.11 7.33
CA SER A 23 21.08 -2.69 6.00
C SER A 23 20.45 -1.38 5.50
N TYR A 24 19.54 -0.80 6.28
CA TYR A 24 18.81 0.44 5.98
C TYR A 24 18.58 1.26 7.25
N THR A 25 18.29 2.55 7.08
CA THR A 25 17.97 3.47 8.19
C THR A 25 16.53 3.98 8.05
N PRO A 26 15.59 3.55 8.91
CA PRO A 26 14.22 4.08 8.89
C PRO A 26 14.18 5.54 9.40
N PRO A 27 13.06 6.27 9.20
CA PRO A 27 11.82 5.85 8.55
C PRO A 27 11.96 5.73 7.03
N LEU A 28 11.06 4.95 6.42
CA LEU A 28 11.02 4.78 4.97
C LEU A 28 10.12 5.84 4.30
N SER A 29 10.36 6.07 3.02
CA SER A 29 9.56 6.93 2.14
C SER A 29 9.62 6.42 0.71
N THR A 30 8.92 7.07 -0.22
CA THR A 30 8.90 6.70 -1.64
C THR A 30 9.52 7.77 -2.54
N ARG A 31 10.20 7.33 -3.60
CA ARG A 31 10.72 8.19 -4.68
C ARG A 31 10.41 7.52 -6.01
N GLY A 32 9.45 8.08 -6.74
CA GLY A 32 8.89 7.48 -7.94
C GLY A 32 8.36 6.09 -7.63
N ARG A 33 8.90 5.09 -8.32
CA ARG A 33 8.51 3.67 -8.18
C ARG A 33 9.25 2.89 -7.10
N TYR A 34 10.09 3.53 -6.29
CA TYR A 34 10.94 2.84 -5.30
C TYR A 34 10.66 3.28 -3.87
N VAL A 35 10.77 2.33 -2.94
CA VAL A 35 10.92 2.62 -1.51
C VAL A 35 12.38 2.98 -1.18
N VAL A 36 12.58 3.98 -0.33
CA VAL A 36 13.89 4.48 0.09
C VAL A 36 13.98 4.68 1.60
N ASP A 37 15.19 4.55 2.13
CA ASP A 37 15.54 4.89 3.51
C ASP A 37 15.63 6.42 3.72
N VAL A 38 15.86 6.86 4.95
CA VAL A 38 15.96 8.30 5.29
C VAL A 38 17.09 9.02 4.54
N ASN A 39 18.11 8.28 4.10
CA ASN A 39 19.23 8.81 3.33
C ASN A 39 18.92 8.86 1.83
N GLY A 40 17.79 8.33 1.37
CA GLY A 40 17.43 8.22 -0.04
C GLY A 40 18.04 7.01 -0.76
N ASN A 41 18.62 6.06 -0.02
CA ASN A 41 19.06 4.78 -0.58
C ASN A 41 17.86 3.87 -0.81
N ARG A 42 17.85 3.13 -1.92
CA ARG A 42 16.80 2.16 -2.20
C ARG A 42 16.74 1.10 -1.09
N PHE A 43 15.56 0.90 -0.55
CA PHE A 43 15.21 -0.26 0.26
C PHE A 43 14.34 -1.19 -0.58
N ARG A 44 14.88 -2.36 -0.94
CA ARG A 44 14.10 -3.40 -1.64
C ARG A 44 13.47 -4.33 -0.62
N MET A 45 12.15 -4.47 -0.69
CA MET A 45 11.39 -5.38 0.17
C MET A 45 11.52 -6.81 -0.37
N PHE A 46 12.34 -7.60 0.31
CA PHE A 46 12.39 -9.06 0.18
C PHE A 46 11.47 -9.64 1.24
N GLY A 47 10.19 -9.64 0.91
CA GLY A 47 9.12 -9.87 1.87
C GLY A 47 8.71 -11.33 2.03
N GLY A 48 8.06 -11.62 3.15
CA GLY A 48 7.25 -12.82 3.31
C GLY A 48 6.14 -12.63 4.34
N ASN A 49 5.11 -13.46 4.22
CA ASN A 49 3.91 -13.41 5.05
C ASN A 49 4.02 -14.38 6.22
N TRP A 50 3.90 -13.88 7.45
CA TRP A 50 3.83 -14.71 8.66
C TRP A 50 2.42 -14.71 9.23
N HIS A 51 1.58 -15.55 8.63
CA HIS A 51 0.16 -15.66 8.97
C HIS A 51 -0.09 -16.29 10.34
N GLY A 52 -1.37 -16.26 10.77
CA GLY A 52 -1.87 -16.93 11.96
C GLY A 52 -2.64 -15.98 12.88
N ALA A 53 -2.12 -14.77 13.11
CA ALA A 53 -2.73 -13.80 14.03
C ALA A 53 -4.03 -13.17 13.49
N SER A 54 -4.29 -13.29 12.20
CA SER A 54 -5.59 -12.99 11.60
C SER A 54 -6.64 -14.09 11.75
N GLY A 55 -6.26 -15.24 12.30
CA GLY A 55 -7.11 -16.41 12.45
C GLY A 55 -6.88 -17.48 11.39
N THR A 56 -7.05 -18.74 11.81
CA THR A 56 -7.00 -19.91 10.92
C THR A 56 -8.24 -20.79 11.05
N TYR A 57 -9.19 -20.41 11.91
CA TYR A 57 -10.42 -21.16 12.15
C TYR A 57 -11.35 -21.11 10.94
N SER A 58 -11.89 -22.25 10.52
CA SER A 58 -12.73 -22.36 9.32
C SER A 58 -14.17 -21.89 9.52
N GLY A 59 -14.51 -21.37 10.70
CA GLY A 59 -15.85 -20.84 11.01
C GLY A 59 -16.88 -21.89 11.46
N SER A 60 -16.50 -23.16 11.61
CA SER A 60 -17.40 -24.21 12.12
C SER A 60 -16.65 -25.29 12.91
N GLY A 61 -17.34 -25.93 13.87
CA GLY A 61 -16.76 -26.94 14.76
C GLY A 61 -16.17 -26.36 16.05
N ASP A 62 -15.43 -27.17 16.82
CA ASP A 62 -14.71 -26.69 18.02
C ASP A 62 -13.45 -25.93 17.58
N ILE A 63 -13.30 -24.68 18.02
CA ILE A 63 -12.16 -23.81 17.74
C ILE A 63 -10.83 -24.30 18.37
N ASN A 64 -10.90 -25.24 19.31
CA ASN A 64 -9.71 -25.85 19.91
C ASN A 64 -9.28 -27.14 19.20
N ASP A 65 -10.06 -27.63 18.24
CA ASP A 65 -9.71 -28.79 17.44
C ASP A 65 -9.03 -28.34 16.15
N ASP A 66 -7.74 -28.69 16.02
CA ASP A 66 -6.92 -28.46 14.82
C ASP A 66 -7.67 -28.80 13.53
N ALA A 67 -8.51 -29.84 13.50
CA ALA A 67 -9.24 -30.26 12.31
C ALA A 67 -10.19 -29.18 11.75
N ASN A 68 -10.60 -28.21 12.57
CA ASN A 68 -11.45 -27.09 12.18
C ASN A 68 -10.66 -25.85 11.74
N HIS A 69 -9.34 -25.96 11.59
CA HIS A 69 -8.46 -24.90 11.11
C HIS A 69 -7.92 -25.22 9.71
N HIS A 70 -7.63 -24.18 8.93
CA HIS A 70 -7.07 -24.36 7.59
C HIS A 70 -5.78 -25.16 7.64
N ALA A 71 -5.69 -26.22 6.81
CA ALA A 71 -4.59 -27.20 6.81
C ALA A 71 -4.29 -27.82 8.20
N GLY A 72 -5.26 -27.80 9.11
CA GLY A 72 -5.11 -28.24 10.49
C GLY A 72 -4.35 -27.26 11.38
N GLU A 73 -4.01 -26.06 10.91
CA GLU A 73 -3.02 -25.18 11.54
C GLU A 73 -3.64 -24.23 12.56
N ASN A 74 -3.92 -24.72 13.78
CA ASN A 74 -4.42 -23.85 14.84
C ASN A 74 -3.34 -22.85 15.28
N SER A 75 -3.62 -21.57 15.09
CA SER A 75 -2.72 -20.48 15.46
C SER A 75 -3.04 -19.88 16.83
N HIS A 76 -4.22 -20.20 17.39
CA HIS A 76 -4.79 -19.53 18.56
C HIS A 76 -4.76 -18.00 18.44
N THR A 77 -4.97 -17.49 17.22
CA THR A 77 -4.98 -16.06 16.89
C THR A 77 -3.64 -15.36 17.22
N MET A 78 -2.54 -16.09 17.06
CA MET A 78 -1.16 -15.58 17.16
C MET A 78 -0.37 -15.90 15.87
N PRO A 79 0.79 -15.28 15.62
CA PRO A 79 1.65 -15.71 14.51
C PRO A 79 1.95 -17.21 14.60
N LEU A 80 1.78 -17.93 13.49
CA LEU A 80 1.82 -19.39 13.47
C LEU A 80 3.19 -19.93 13.93
N GLY A 81 3.22 -21.08 14.59
CA GLY A 81 4.45 -21.78 14.98
C GLY A 81 4.87 -21.61 16.45
N LEU A 82 4.41 -20.56 17.13
CA LEU A 82 4.87 -20.20 18.48
C LEU A 82 4.55 -21.25 19.57
N GLN A 83 3.59 -22.14 19.31
CA GLN A 83 3.30 -23.27 20.18
C GLN A 83 4.43 -24.30 20.20
N TYR A 84 5.04 -24.56 19.04
CA TYR A 84 5.93 -25.71 18.83
C TYR A 84 7.40 -25.31 18.61
N VAL A 85 7.66 -24.07 18.22
CA VAL A 85 8.98 -23.60 17.81
C VAL A 85 9.37 -22.33 18.57
N PRO A 86 10.56 -22.28 19.18
CA PRO A 86 11.07 -21.04 19.77
C PRO A 86 11.13 -19.93 18.71
N ILE A 87 10.68 -18.73 19.06
CA ILE A 87 10.55 -17.61 18.13
C ILE A 87 11.85 -17.31 17.38
N ASP A 88 13.00 -17.40 18.05
CA ASP A 88 14.30 -17.12 17.43
C ASP A 88 14.63 -18.11 16.30
N GLN A 89 14.20 -19.38 16.41
CA GLN A 89 14.41 -20.36 15.34
C GLN A 89 13.52 -20.10 14.12
N ILE A 90 12.30 -19.59 14.34
CA ILE A 90 11.43 -19.14 13.26
C ILE A 90 12.11 -17.97 12.53
N ILE A 91 12.59 -16.97 13.27
CA ILE A 91 13.25 -15.81 12.67
C ILE A 91 14.59 -16.19 12.00
N ASP A 92 15.33 -17.14 12.55
CA ASP A 92 16.53 -17.71 11.90
C ASP A 92 16.19 -18.26 10.51
N SER A 93 15.03 -18.92 10.35
CA SER A 93 14.60 -19.43 9.05
C SER A 93 14.32 -18.31 8.04
N PHE A 94 13.79 -17.17 8.50
CA PHE A 94 13.54 -16.01 7.65
C PHE A 94 14.85 -15.39 7.16
N GLU A 95 15.81 -15.21 8.05
CA GLU A 95 17.14 -14.71 7.69
C GLU A 95 17.89 -15.65 6.75
N GLN A 96 17.78 -16.97 6.97
CA GLN A 96 18.34 -17.97 6.05
C GLN A 96 17.77 -17.84 4.63
N MET A 97 16.49 -17.53 4.50
CA MET A 97 15.83 -17.24 3.22
C MET A 97 16.21 -15.87 2.63
N GLY A 98 16.89 -15.02 3.39
CA GLY A 98 17.25 -13.65 3.02
C GLY A 98 16.09 -12.65 3.15
N ILE A 99 15.03 -13.01 3.87
CA ILE A 99 13.89 -12.13 4.12
C ILE A 99 14.35 -10.94 4.97
N ASN A 100 13.96 -9.73 4.55
CA ASN A 100 14.23 -8.50 5.28
C ASN A 100 12.96 -7.74 5.68
N THR A 101 11.79 -8.20 5.22
CA THR A 101 10.48 -7.56 5.46
C THR A 101 9.45 -8.63 5.78
N ILE A 102 8.67 -8.45 6.85
CA ILE A 102 7.57 -9.34 7.21
C ILE A 102 6.25 -8.59 7.08
N ARG A 103 5.34 -9.11 6.26
CA ARG A 103 3.92 -8.75 6.29
C ARG A 103 3.29 -9.57 7.42
N LEU A 104 2.90 -8.90 8.50
CA LEU A 104 2.43 -9.53 9.72
C LEU A 104 0.93 -9.28 9.91
N GLN A 105 0.14 -10.32 9.66
CA GLN A 105 -1.32 -10.27 9.64
C GLN A 105 -1.90 -10.15 11.05
N PHE A 106 -2.95 -9.35 11.20
CA PHE A 106 -3.79 -9.33 12.40
C PHE A 106 -5.27 -9.28 12.02
N SER A 107 -6.15 -9.60 12.97
CA SER A 107 -7.60 -9.35 12.85
C SER A 107 -8.04 -8.27 13.83
N ASN A 108 -9.10 -7.51 13.50
CA ASN A 108 -9.69 -6.55 14.45
C ASN A 108 -10.20 -7.25 15.71
N GLN A 109 -10.78 -8.46 15.58
CA GLN A 109 -11.18 -9.23 16.75
C GLN A 109 -10.00 -9.52 17.69
N MET A 110 -8.81 -9.85 17.17
CA MET A 110 -7.62 -10.14 17.98
C MET A 110 -7.19 -8.95 18.83
N ILE A 111 -7.21 -7.74 18.26
CA ILE A 111 -6.68 -6.56 18.97
C ILE A 111 -7.60 -6.09 20.11
N HIS A 112 -8.87 -6.51 20.10
CA HIS A 112 -9.83 -6.28 21.19
C HIS A 112 -9.93 -7.45 22.18
N ASP A 113 -9.36 -8.62 21.86
CA ASP A 113 -9.38 -9.77 22.74
C ASP A 113 -8.38 -9.61 23.91
N THR A 114 -8.93 -9.65 25.12
CA THR A 114 -8.16 -9.50 26.37
C THR A 114 -7.96 -10.83 27.09
N THR A 115 -8.36 -11.95 26.46
CA THR A 115 -8.15 -13.29 26.97
C THR A 115 -6.66 -13.61 27.01
N ILE A 116 -6.20 -14.13 28.14
CA ILE A 116 -4.83 -14.60 28.30
C ILE A 116 -4.67 -15.91 27.55
N VAL A 117 -3.57 -16.04 26.80
CA VAL A 117 -3.25 -17.25 26.05
C VAL A 117 -3.04 -18.42 27.01
N ASP A 118 -3.55 -19.60 26.65
CA ASP A 118 -3.25 -20.80 27.43
C ASP A 118 -1.72 -21.07 27.36
N PRO A 119 -1.04 -21.37 28.48
CA PRO A 119 0.39 -21.64 28.48
C PRO A 119 0.81 -22.76 27.50
N SER A 120 -0.10 -23.70 27.20
CA SER A 120 0.14 -24.77 26.22
C SER A 120 0.21 -24.26 24.77
N TRP A 121 -0.37 -23.11 24.46
CA TRP A 121 -0.33 -22.48 23.12
C TRP A 121 0.99 -21.75 22.85
N VAL A 122 1.78 -21.52 23.89
CA VAL A 122 3.11 -20.88 23.82
C VAL A 122 4.17 -21.74 24.49
N ALA A 123 4.00 -23.07 24.50
CA ALA A 123 4.85 -24.00 25.24
C ALA A 123 6.35 -23.90 24.84
N ALA A 124 6.63 -23.63 23.56
CA ALA A 124 7.99 -23.39 23.08
C ALA A 124 8.54 -21.98 23.38
N ASN A 125 7.67 -21.07 23.85
CA ASN A 125 7.97 -19.68 24.15
C ASN A 125 7.40 -19.29 25.53
N PRO A 126 7.88 -19.90 26.63
CA PRO A 126 7.31 -19.72 27.97
C PRO A 126 7.34 -18.26 28.46
N GLN A 127 8.20 -17.41 27.88
CA GLN A 127 8.24 -15.97 28.12
C GLN A 127 6.94 -15.24 27.70
N PHE A 128 6.06 -15.88 26.93
CA PHE A 128 4.75 -15.35 26.53
C PHE A 128 3.61 -15.78 27.45
N THR A 129 3.90 -16.59 28.48
CA THR A 129 2.88 -17.00 29.46
C THR A 129 2.32 -15.77 30.18
N GLY A 130 1.00 -15.67 30.28
CA GLY A 130 0.33 -14.55 30.95
C GLY A 130 0.12 -13.33 30.06
N LEU A 131 0.37 -13.44 28.75
CA LEU A 131 0.09 -12.40 27.77
C LEU A 131 -1.25 -12.64 27.05
N THR A 132 -1.87 -11.59 26.51
CA THR A 132 -2.92 -11.70 25.49
C THR A 132 -2.32 -11.94 24.10
N SER A 133 -3.13 -12.33 23.11
CA SER A 133 -2.64 -12.50 21.73
C SER A 133 -2.02 -11.22 21.15
N LEU A 134 -2.58 -10.04 21.42
CA LEU A 134 -1.98 -8.76 21.02
C LEU A 134 -0.62 -8.51 21.69
N GLN A 135 -0.46 -8.91 22.96
CA GLN A 135 0.83 -8.81 23.65
C GLN A 135 1.86 -9.82 23.15
N VAL A 136 1.44 -11.00 22.70
CA VAL A 136 2.33 -11.93 21.98
C VAL A 136 2.73 -11.33 20.64
N TYR A 137 1.80 -10.69 19.92
CA TYR A 137 2.08 -9.99 18.68
C TYR A 137 3.09 -8.84 18.88
N ASP A 138 2.99 -8.07 19.98
CA ASP A 138 4.01 -7.06 20.37
C ASP A 138 5.40 -7.69 20.50
N ALA A 139 5.48 -8.83 21.20
CA ALA A 139 6.74 -9.51 21.45
C ALA A 139 7.35 -10.07 20.15
N VAL A 140 6.51 -10.51 19.21
CA VAL A 140 6.94 -10.93 17.87
C VAL A 140 7.51 -9.76 17.08
N ILE A 141 6.83 -8.61 17.08
CA ILE A 141 7.36 -7.39 16.45
C ILE A 141 8.69 -6.99 17.08
N ALA A 142 8.79 -6.99 18.41
CA ALA A 142 10.04 -6.67 19.10
C ALA A 142 11.18 -7.61 18.70
N ALA A 143 10.92 -8.93 18.61
CA ALA A 143 11.92 -9.92 18.20
C ALA A 143 12.38 -9.73 16.74
N LEU A 144 11.44 -9.51 15.81
CA LEU A 144 11.75 -9.24 14.39
C LEU A 144 12.60 -7.96 14.24
N THR A 145 12.15 -6.87 14.85
CA THR A 145 12.79 -5.56 14.71
C THR A 145 14.12 -5.46 15.44
N ALA A 146 14.32 -6.21 16.55
CA ALA A 146 15.63 -6.35 17.19
C ALA A 146 16.70 -6.97 16.27
N ARG A 147 16.27 -7.73 15.26
CA ARG A 147 17.11 -8.33 14.22
C ARG A 147 17.18 -7.49 12.93
N GLY A 148 16.62 -6.28 12.95
CA GLY A 148 16.63 -5.35 11.83
C GLY A 148 15.66 -5.71 10.71
N ILE A 149 14.76 -6.68 10.92
CA ILE A 149 13.72 -7.04 9.96
C ILE A 149 12.62 -5.98 10.00
N ALA A 150 12.26 -5.46 8.83
CA ALA A 150 11.15 -4.52 8.68
C ALA A 150 9.82 -5.24 8.88
N VAL A 151 8.87 -4.60 9.55
CA VAL A 151 7.52 -5.13 9.76
C VAL A 151 6.49 -4.22 9.09
N ILE A 152 5.61 -4.81 8.30
CA ILE A 152 4.40 -4.18 7.78
C ILE A 152 3.21 -4.83 8.48
N LEU A 153 2.43 -4.01 9.19
CA LEU A 153 1.19 -4.46 9.81
C LEU A 153 0.16 -4.65 8.71
N ASN A 154 -0.59 -5.75 8.75
CA ASN A 154 -1.67 -6.00 7.79
C ASN A 154 -2.97 -6.32 8.51
N ASN A 155 -3.98 -5.47 8.35
CA ASN A 155 -5.34 -5.80 8.78
C ASN A 155 -5.88 -6.80 7.76
N HIS A 156 -5.88 -8.07 8.16
CA HIS A 156 -6.16 -9.15 7.23
C HIS A 156 -7.65 -9.56 7.26
N THR A 157 -8.28 -9.43 8.43
CA THR A 157 -9.66 -9.83 8.66
C THR A 157 -10.31 -8.98 9.77
N ASP A 158 -11.63 -8.87 9.75
CA ASP A 158 -12.39 -8.31 10.87
C ASP A 158 -12.48 -9.36 12.01
N LEU A 159 -12.99 -10.54 11.68
CA LEU A 159 -13.10 -11.71 12.55
C LEU A 159 -11.88 -12.62 12.39
N SER A 160 -11.52 -13.33 13.46
CA SER A 160 -10.35 -14.24 13.47
C SER A 160 -10.64 -15.58 12.77
N LEU A 161 -10.95 -15.52 11.48
CA LEU A 161 -11.31 -16.65 10.62
C LEU A 161 -10.30 -16.83 9.49
N TRP A 162 -10.29 -18.04 8.93
CA TRP A 162 -9.62 -18.30 7.66
C TRP A 162 -10.41 -17.68 6.50
N CYS A 163 -9.78 -16.76 5.78
CA CYS A 163 -10.33 -16.08 4.60
C CYS A 163 -10.09 -16.91 3.31
N CYS A 164 -10.50 -16.53 2.10
CA CYS A 164 -11.07 -15.27 1.64
C CYS A 164 -12.28 -15.53 0.73
N GLY A 165 -13.30 -16.19 1.27
CA GLY A 165 -14.58 -16.45 0.62
C GLY A 165 -15.64 -15.46 1.08
N ILE A 166 -16.84 -15.98 1.33
CA ILE A 166 -17.92 -15.28 2.02
C ILE A 166 -17.84 -15.65 3.49
N ASP A 167 -17.18 -14.80 4.28
CA ASP A 167 -16.72 -15.15 5.63
C ASP A 167 -16.87 -14.02 6.66
N GLY A 168 -17.48 -12.89 6.27
CA GLY A 168 -17.62 -11.70 7.10
C GLY A 168 -16.38 -10.81 7.12
N ASN A 169 -15.40 -11.06 6.26
CA ASN A 169 -14.16 -10.28 6.12
C ASN A 169 -13.93 -9.78 4.69
N GLU A 170 -14.98 -9.70 3.88
CA GLU A 170 -14.92 -9.29 2.47
C GLU A 170 -14.44 -7.84 2.32
N ARG A 171 -14.83 -6.97 3.26
CA ARG A 171 -14.52 -5.53 3.31
C ARG A 171 -14.26 -5.10 4.75
N TRP A 172 -13.63 -3.94 4.91
CA TRP A 172 -13.27 -3.34 6.20
C TRP A 172 -14.46 -2.94 7.08
N ASP A 173 -15.65 -2.86 6.49
CA ASP A 173 -16.93 -2.44 7.08
C ASP A 173 -17.97 -3.57 7.07
N GLU A 174 -17.53 -4.83 7.05
CA GLU A 174 -18.43 -5.98 6.93
C GLU A 174 -18.89 -6.49 8.32
N SER A 175 -17.95 -6.93 9.15
CA SER A 175 -18.26 -7.39 10.52
C SER A 175 -18.08 -6.29 11.57
N GLN A 176 -17.74 -5.08 11.14
CA GLN A 176 -17.58 -3.89 11.97
C GLN A 176 -17.95 -2.62 11.21
N SER A 177 -17.97 -1.48 11.89
CA SER A 177 -18.19 -0.19 11.22
C SER A 177 -16.89 0.39 10.66
N TYR A 178 -17.00 1.21 9.60
CA TYR A 178 -15.88 2.01 9.09
C TYR A 178 -15.15 2.80 10.19
N ASP A 179 -15.90 3.45 11.08
CA ASP A 179 -15.32 4.25 12.17
C ASP A 179 -14.53 3.37 13.16
N THR A 180 -15.01 2.16 13.43
CA THR A 180 -14.29 1.16 14.24
C THR A 180 -12.99 0.77 13.56
N TRP A 181 -13.03 0.42 12.27
CA TRP A 181 -11.85 0.04 11.51
C TRP A 181 -10.78 1.15 11.48
N VAL A 182 -11.17 2.41 11.25
CA VAL A 182 -10.22 3.55 11.30
C VAL A 182 -9.65 3.75 12.70
N THR A 183 -10.49 3.64 13.75
CA THR A 183 -10.05 3.77 15.14
C THR A 183 -9.03 2.69 15.51
N ASP A 184 -9.29 1.46 15.08
CA ASP A 184 -8.41 0.31 15.30
C ASP A 184 -7.06 0.50 14.59
N TRP A 185 -7.06 1.01 13.37
CA TRP A 185 -5.84 1.36 12.65
C TRP A 185 -5.02 2.43 13.36
N VAL A 186 -5.65 3.52 13.78
CA VAL A 186 -4.98 4.60 14.53
C VAL A 186 -4.40 4.05 15.83
N MET A 187 -5.13 3.18 16.54
CA MET A 187 -4.66 2.52 17.76
C MET A 187 -3.42 1.66 17.50
N MET A 188 -3.46 0.79 16.47
CA MET A 188 -2.34 -0.08 16.11
C MET A 188 -1.11 0.73 15.72
N VAL A 189 -1.27 1.78 14.91
CA VAL A 189 -0.14 2.63 14.50
C VAL A 189 0.41 3.43 15.68
N ALA A 190 -0.44 3.97 16.56
CA ALA A 190 -0.01 4.65 17.78
C ALA A 190 0.79 3.72 18.71
N ARG A 191 0.40 2.45 18.79
CA ARG A 191 1.06 1.41 19.59
C ARG A 191 2.51 1.19 19.18
N TYR A 192 2.81 1.22 17.88
CA TYR A 192 4.14 0.92 17.34
C TYR A 192 4.93 2.14 16.83
N GLN A 193 4.41 3.37 16.95
CA GLN A 193 5.00 4.59 16.37
C GLN A 193 6.47 4.86 16.72
N ASN A 194 6.93 4.38 17.89
CA ASN A 194 8.30 4.55 18.37
C ASN A 194 9.27 3.48 17.83
N ASN A 195 8.74 2.38 17.27
CA ASN A 195 9.54 1.36 16.61
C ASN A 195 9.62 1.66 15.11
N LYS A 196 10.67 2.34 14.67
CA LYS A 196 10.83 2.76 13.27
C LYS A 196 11.06 1.61 12.29
N PHE A 197 11.26 0.39 12.76
CA PHE A 197 11.28 -0.82 11.93
C PHE A 197 9.88 -1.36 11.65
N VAL A 198 8.83 -0.84 12.30
CA VAL A 198 7.44 -0.97 11.83
C VAL A 198 7.24 0.10 10.76
N ILE A 199 7.37 -0.32 9.51
CA ILE A 199 7.56 0.58 8.37
C ILE A 199 6.27 0.88 7.59
N GLY A 200 5.20 0.09 7.78
CA GLY A 200 4.03 0.18 6.91
C GLY A 200 2.72 -0.30 7.54
N ALA A 201 1.61 0.25 7.06
CA ALA A 201 0.24 -0.20 7.30
C ALA A 201 -0.39 -0.63 5.98
N ASP A 202 -0.64 -1.94 5.84
CA ASP A 202 -1.35 -2.57 4.73
C ASP A 202 -2.82 -2.71 5.07
N LEU A 203 -3.61 -1.79 4.50
CA LEU A 203 -4.85 -1.29 5.10
C LEU A 203 -5.96 -2.33 5.23
N TYR A 204 -6.19 -3.14 4.20
CA TYR A 204 -7.16 -4.23 4.26
C TYR A 204 -6.86 -5.27 3.20
N ASN A 205 -6.83 -6.53 3.61
CA ASN A 205 -6.51 -7.66 2.74
C ASN A 205 -7.67 -8.02 1.80
N GLU A 206 -7.35 -8.16 0.52
CA GLU A 206 -8.21 -8.77 -0.49
C GLU A 206 -9.66 -8.29 -0.52
N VAL A 207 -9.83 -6.95 -0.56
CA VAL A 207 -11.14 -6.30 -0.66
C VAL A 207 -11.95 -6.92 -1.80
N ARG A 208 -13.09 -7.52 -1.46
CA ARG A 208 -13.89 -8.33 -2.39
C ARG A 208 -15.37 -8.14 -2.13
N ARG A 209 -16.14 -8.64 -3.10
CA ARG A 209 -17.60 -8.71 -3.06
C ARG A 209 -18.10 -9.57 -1.89
N ASP A 210 -19.14 -9.10 -1.21
CA ASP A 210 -20.03 -9.91 -0.36
C ASP A 210 -21.21 -10.50 -1.16
N ILE A 211 -22.20 -11.13 -0.51
CA ILE A 211 -23.34 -11.74 -1.22
C ILE A 211 -24.08 -10.74 -2.14
N LEU A 212 -24.20 -9.48 -1.72
CA LEU A 212 -25.05 -8.45 -2.33
C LEU A 212 -24.26 -7.28 -2.94
N THR A 213 -23.08 -6.95 -2.41
CA THR A 213 -22.39 -5.69 -2.69
C THR A 213 -21.00 -5.93 -3.27
N ASP A 214 -20.72 -5.27 -4.39
CA ASP A 214 -19.37 -5.19 -4.93
C ASP A 214 -18.62 -4.01 -4.30
N PRO A 215 -17.36 -4.17 -3.90
CA PRO A 215 -16.51 -3.02 -3.61
C PRO A 215 -16.29 -2.23 -4.90
N VAL A 216 -16.18 -0.91 -4.75
CA VAL A 216 -15.94 0.02 -5.86
C VAL A 216 -14.71 0.86 -5.61
N TRP A 217 -14.14 1.41 -6.68
CA TRP A 217 -13.00 2.32 -6.63
C TRP A 217 -13.45 3.68 -7.17
N GLY A 218 -13.92 4.55 -6.28
CA GLY A 218 -14.73 5.70 -6.64
C GLY A 218 -16.20 5.33 -6.87
N GLY A 219 -17.02 6.31 -7.22
CA GLY A 219 -18.48 6.14 -7.40
C GLY A 219 -19.28 6.31 -6.11
N GLY A 220 -18.63 6.31 -4.94
CA GLY A 220 -19.22 6.58 -3.65
C GLY A 220 -20.02 5.42 -3.05
N GLY A 221 -20.69 5.72 -1.94
CA GLY A 221 -21.34 4.71 -1.09
C GLY A 221 -20.38 4.15 -0.05
N ASP A 222 -20.87 3.21 0.74
CA ASP A 222 -20.13 2.65 1.88
C ASP A 222 -19.05 1.66 1.41
N ALA A 223 -19.25 1.01 0.26
CA ALA A 223 -18.31 0.06 -0.36
C ALA A 223 -17.21 0.71 -1.24
N ASP A 224 -17.02 2.04 -1.16
CA ASP A 224 -16.00 2.74 -1.93
C ASP A 224 -14.63 2.62 -1.27
N TRP A 225 -13.85 1.63 -1.73
CA TRP A 225 -12.53 1.32 -1.19
C TRP A 225 -11.55 2.47 -1.37
N GLN A 226 -11.62 3.18 -2.49
CA GLN A 226 -10.72 4.29 -2.76
C GLN A 226 -10.95 5.43 -1.76
N TYR A 227 -12.21 5.74 -1.48
CA TYR A 227 -12.55 6.75 -0.49
C TYR A 227 -12.15 6.30 0.92
N ALA A 228 -12.52 5.09 1.33
CA ALA A 228 -12.24 4.56 2.66
C ALA A 228 -10.73 4.51 2.96
N SER A 229 -9.93 3.98 2.03
CA SER A 229 -8.47 3.90 2.16
C SER A 229 -7.77 5.27 2.10
N GLN A 230 -8.27 6.23 1.32
CA GLN A 230 -7.79 7.62 1.35
C GLN A 230 -7.95 8.24 2.75
N GLN A 231 -9.15 8.13 3.32
CA GLN A 231 -9.46 8.74 4.62
C GLN A 231 -8.72 8.03 5.76
N ALA A 232 -8.66 6.70 5.75
CA ALA A 232 -7.92 5.92 6.75
C ALA A 232 -6.41 6.22 6.68
N GLY A 233 -5.84 6.30 5.47
CA GLY A 233 -4.43 6.68 5.28
C GLY A 233 -4.11 8.07 5.82
N ASP A 234 -4.98 9.06 5.59
CA ASP A 234 -4.84 10.39 6.18
C ASP A 234 -4.96 10.38 7.72
N ALA A 235 -5.89 9.61 8.30
CA ALA A 235 -5.99 9.46 9.75
C ALA A 235 -4.72 8.81 10.37
N ILE A 236 -4.21 7.76 9.72
CA ILE A 236 -2.98 7.07 10.13
C ILE A 236 -1.77 8.00 10.05
N LEU A 237 -1.61 8.74 8.95
CA LEU A 237 -0.47 9.64 8.77
C LEU A 237 -0.50 10.85 9.71
N THR A 238 -1.69 11.27 10.16
CA THR A 238 -1.85 12.25 11.24
C THR A 238 -1.31 11.69 12.57
N GLN A 239 -1.51 10.40 12.84
CA GLN A 239 -0.98 9.73 14.03
C GLN A 239 0.52 9.43 13.93
N ASN A 240 1.01 9.01 12.76
CA ASN A 240 2.41 8.66 12.54
C ASN A 240 2.84 9.03 11.12
N PRO A 241 3.49 10.18 10.92
CA PRO A 241 3.91 10.63 9.59
C PRO A 241 5.09 9.81 9.03
N ASP A 242 5.69 8.91 9.81
CA ASP A 242 6.84 8.13 9.38
C ASP A 242 6.45 6.84 8.64
N ILE A 243 5.22 6.36 8.77
CA ILE A 243 4.79 5.06 8.25
C ILE A 243 4.39 5.12 6.77
N LEU A 244 4.69 4.07 6.01
CA LEU A 244 4.14 3.87 4.66
C LEU A 244 2.67 3.44 4.74
N ILE A 245 1.86 3.89 3.78
CA ILE A 245 0.48 3.43 3.60
C ILE A 245 0.46 2.54 2.37
N ILE A 246 0.12 1.26 2.58
CA ILE A 246 -0.01 0.26 1.53
C ILE A 246 -1.51 0.10 1.22
N VAL A 247 -1.88 0.33 -0.04
CA VAL A 247 -3.26 0.19 -0.52
C VAL A 247 -3.32 -0.96 -1.52
N GLU A 248 -3.97 -2.05 -1.15
CA GLU A 248 -4.27 -3.15 -2.07
C GLU A 248 -5.30 -2.73 -3.13
N GLY A 249 -5.31 -3.44 -4.26
CA GLY A 249 -6.35 -3.33 -5.27
C GLY A 249 -7.66 -4.02 -4.87
N ILE A 250 -8.68 -3.94 -5.74
CA ILE A 250 -9.89 -4.75 -5.56
C ILE A 250 -9.62 -6.18 -6.02
N ASN A 251 -9.82 -7.12 -5.12
CA ASN A 251 -9.57 -8.55 -5.32
C ASN A 251 -10.64 -9.20 -6.20
N TRP A 252 -11.91 -8.90 -5.99
CA TRP A 252 -12.98 -9.50 -6.77
C TRP A 252 -14.26 -8.67 -6.81
N ILE A 253 -14.90 -8.60 -7.98
CA ILE A 253 -16.24 -8.06 -8.20
C ILE A 253 -17.07 -9.04 -9.03
N GLY A 254 -18.39 -8.91 -8.92
CA GLY A 254 -19.36 -9.68 -9.71
C GLY A 254 -19.55 -11.11 -9.25
N LEU A 255 -20.56 -11.76 -9.82
CA LEU A 255 -20.87 -13.16 -9.53
C LEU A 255 -20.00 -14.08 -10.39
N PRO A 256 -19.19 -14.99 -9.82
CA PRO A 256 -18.32 -15.88 -10.58
C PRO A 256 -19.13 -16.99 -11.28
N VAL A 257 -19.87 -16.62 -12.33
CA VAL A 257 -20.77 -17.48 -13.10
C VAL A 257 -20.61 -17.15 -14.57
N ASP A 258 -20.36 -18.16 -15.40
CA ASP A 258 -20.24 -17.99 -16.85
C ASP A 258 -21.43 -17.20 -17.43
N GLY A 259 -21.11 -16.17 -18.23
CA GLY A 259 -22.11 -15.29 -18.86
C GLY A 259 -22.56 -14.09 -18.01
N PHE A 260 -22.15 -13.98 -16.75
CA PHE A 260 -22.32 -12.78 -15.93
C PHE A 260 -21.06 -11.89 -15.98
N THR A 261 -21.19 -10.64 -15.54
CA THR A 261 -20.03 -9.75 -15.37
C THR A 261 -19.37 -10.04 -14.04
N HIS A 262 -18.09 -10.40 -14.08
CA HIS A 262 -17.23 -10.64 -12.92
C HIS A 262 -15.77 -10.43 -13.30
N GLY A 263 -14.93 -10.23 -12.28
CA GLY A 263 -13.49 -10.19 -12.48
C GLY A 263 -12.73 -9.56 -11.33
N ARG A 264 -11.43 -9.39 -11.57
CA ARG A 264 -10.44 -8.91 -10.62
C ARG A 264 -9.86 -7.58 -11.14
N PRO A 265 -10.38 -6.43 -10.68
CA PRO A 265 -9.88 -5.13 -11.12
C PRO A 265 -8.42 -4.87 -10.74
N THR A 266 -7.96 -5.44 -9.62
CA THR A 266 -6.63 -5.19 -9.03
C THR A 266 -6.40 -3.68 -8.89
N LEU A 267 -5.35 -3.13 -9.49
CA LEU A 267 -4.99 -1.71 -9.47
C LEU A 267 -5.37 -1.01 -10.79
N THR A 268 -6.13 -1.63 -11.69
CA THR A 268 -6.56 -0.99 -12.96
C THR A 268 -7.21 0.39 -12.74
N PRO A 269 -8.09 0.59 -11.74
CA PRO A 269 -8.74 1.88 -11.51
C PRO A 269 -7.79 3.03 -11.11
N VAL A 270 -6.61 2.71 -10.55
CA VAL A 270 -5.60 3.69 -10.10
C VAL A 270 -5.20 4.65 -11.23
N GLY A 271 -5.21 4.20 -12.47
CA GLY A 271 -4.85 4.98 -13.66
C GLY A 271 -5.78 6.15 -13.96
N THR A 272 -6.95 6.19 -13.32
CA THR A 272 -7.92 7.30 -13.43
C THR A 272 -8.26 7.93 -12.07
N LEU A 273 -8.02 7.20 -10.97
CA LEU A 273 -8.27 7.65 -9.61
C LEU A 273 -7.18 7.16 -8.64
N SER A 274 -6.19 7.99 -8.35
CA SER A 274 -5.10 7.70 -7.42
C SER A 274 -5.23 8.45 -6.10
N HIS A 275 -4.57 7.90 -5.07
CA HIS A 275 -4.46 8.50 -3.75
C HIS A 275 -3.47 9.67 -3.73
N THR A 276 -3.79 10.67 -2.91
CA THR A 276 -2.88 11.75 -2.53
C THR A 276 -3.07 12.00 -1.05
N PHE A 277 -2.10 11.60 -0.24
CA PHE A 277 -2.10 11.85 1.21
C PHE A 277 -1.48 13.20 1.56
N HIS A 278 -1.81 13.71 2.74
CA HIS A 278 -1.31 15.00 3.22
C HIS A 278 0.18 14.94 3.60
N VAL A 279 0.67 13.77 4.01
CA VAL A 279 2.11 13.49 4.08
C VAL A 279 2.58 12.89 2.76
N PRO A 280 3.38 13.61 1.96
CA PRO A 280 3.85 13.11 0.67
C PRO A 280 4.85 11.96 0.83
N ASN A 281 5.06 11.20 -0.25
CA ASN A 281 6.06 10.12 -0.32
C ASN A 281 5.83 8.94 0.65
N LYS A 282 4.57 8.62 0.94
CA LYS A 282 4.19 7.51 1.84
C LYS A 282 3.36 6.40 1.20
N LEU A 283 2.83 6.63 0.00
CA LEU A 283 1.98 5.66 -0.70
C LEU A 283 2.78 4.55 -1.37
N VAL A 284 2.36 3.31 -1.16
CA VAL A 284 2.72 2.11 -1.91
C VAL A 284 1.40 1.42 -2.32
N TYR A 285 1.32 0.91 -3.55
CA TYR A 285 0.21 0.05 -3.94
C TYR A 285 0.60 -1.42 -3.83
N ALA A 286 -0.39 -2.30 -3.62
CA ALA A 286 -0.17 -3.73 -3.46
C ALA A 286 -1.10 -4.56 -4.37
N ALA A 287 -0.62 -5.72 -4.81
CA ALA A 287 -1.37 -6.62 -5.69
C ALA A 287 -1.02 -8.09 -5.43
N HIS A 288 -2.05 -8.95 -5.45
CA HIS A 288 -1.95 -10.38 -5.22
C HIS A 288 -2.09 -11.15 -6.53
N PHE A 289 -1.25 -12.18 -6.70
CA PHE A 289 -1.31 -13.06 -7.86
C PHE A 289 -1.05 -14.50 -7.43
N TYR A 290 -2.02 -15.38 -7.71
CA TYR A 290 -1.90 -16.81 -7.45
C TYR A 290 -2.19 -17.61 -8.72
N SER A 291 -1.47 -18.72 -8.90
CA SER A 291 -1.59 -19.60 -10.08
C SER A 291 -3.03 -20.01 -10.38
N TYR A 292 -3.82 -20.27 -9.33
CA TYR A 292 -5.18 -20.78 -9.40
C TYR A 292 -6.25 -19.72 -9.65
N THR A 293 -5.94 -18.43 -9.44
CA THR A 293 -6.81 -17.29 -9.76
C THR A 293 -6.61 -16.84 -11.20
N GLY A 294 -7.42 -15.92 -11.71
CA GLY A 294 -7.23 -15.29 -13.01
C GLY A 294 -7.87 -13.90 -13.07
N PRO A 295 -7.77 -13.21 -14.23
CA PRO A 295 -8.38 -11.90 -14.41
C PRO A 295 -9.91 -11.94 -14.23
N ASN A 296 -10.52 -13.02 -14.71
CA ASN A 296 -11.96 -13.31 -14.58
C ASN A 296 -12.21 -14.67 -13.95
N HIS A 297 -11.20 -15.30 -13.32
CA HIS A 297 -11.36 -16.57 -12.62
C HIS A 297 -11.13 -16.36 -11.12
N SER A 298 -12.13 -16.65 -10.30
CA SER A 298 -12.11 -16.37 -8.85
C SER A 298 -11.02 -17.15 -8.10
N GLY A 299 -10.69 -18.32 -8.61
CA GLY A 299 -9.83 -19.29 -7.93
C GLY A 299 -10.58 -20.54 -7.46
N ALA A 300 -11.91 -20.52 -7.52
CA ALA A 300 -12.75 -21.62 -7.11
C ALA A 300 -12.50 -22.90 -7.93
N THR A 301 -12.76 -24.04 -7.30
CA THR A 301 -12.93 -25.33 -7.95
C THR A 301 -14.26 -25.90 -7.50
N GLY A 302 -15.11 -26.34 -8.43
CA GLY A 302 -16.48 -26.76 -8.15
C GLY A 302 -17.48 -25.59 -8.14
N ILE A 303 -18.14 -25.35 -7.01
CA ILE A 303 -19.16 -24.28 -6.93
C ILE A 303 -18.48 -22.91 -7.11
N GLY A 304 -18.93 -22.14 -8.10
CA GLY A 304 -18.35 -20.84 -8.44
C GLY A 304 -17.11 -20.91 -9.34
N GLU A 305 -16.76 -22.09 -9.86
CA GLU A 305 -15.75 -22.24 -10.93
C GLU A 305 -16.34 -21.77 -12.26
N THR A 306 -15.57 -20.94 -13.00
CA THR A 306 -15.94 -20.43 -14.33
C THR A 306 -15.06 -21.06 -15.40
N SER A 307 -15.44 -20.89 -16.67
CA SER A 307 -14.65 -21.31 -17.83
C SER A 307 -13.51 -20.35 -18.18
N ASP A 308 -13.36 -19.25 -17.43
CA ASP A 308 -12.30 -18.26 -17.61
C ASP A 308 -10.91 -18.87 -17.31
N PRO A 309 -9.85 -18.47 -18.03
CA PRO A 309 -8.51 -18.97 -17.77
C PRO A 309 -7.99 -18.49 -16.41
N ARG A 310 -7.34 -19.40 -15.69
CA ARG A 310 -6.49 -19.05 -14.54
C ARG A 310 -5.16 -18.49 -15.04
N TYR A 311 -4.41 -17.80 -14.19
CA TYR A 311 -3.09 -17.26 -14.52
C TYR A 311 -2.12 -18.37 -14.92
N ARG A 312 -2.23 -19.56 -14.35
CA ARG A 312 -1.43 -20.74 -14.75
C ARG A 312 -1.76 -21.30 -16.13
N ASP A 313 -2.93 -20.95 -16.67
CA ASP A 313 -3.40 -21.40 -17.98
C ASP A 313 -2.98 -20.42 -19.09
N LEU A 314 -2.54 -19.21 -18.73
CA LEU A 314 -2.09 -18.19 -19.67
C LEU A 314 -0.72 -18.53 -20.26
N SER A 315 -0.52 -18.12 -21.52
CA SER A 315 0.84 -18.04 -22.06
C SER A 315 1.67 -17.06 -21.23
N ARG A 316 3.00 -17.24 -21.23
CA ARG A 316 3.89 -16.32 -20.52
C ARG A 316 3.68 -14.85 -20.92
N THR A 317 3.51 -14.61 -22.22
CA THR A 317 3.28 -13.25 -22.75
C THR A 317 1.97 -12.68 -22.22
N ASP A 318 0.89 -13.46 -22.23
CA ASP A 318 -0.41 -12.98 -21.75
C ASP A 318 -0.41 -12.76 -20.24
N LEU A 319 0.24 -13.65 -19.48
CA LEU A 319 0.46 -13.48 -18.04
C LEU A 319 1.19 -12.16 -17.74
N PHE A 320 2.28 -11.87 -18.46
CA PHE A 320 3.06 -10.65 -18.28
C PHE A 320 2.26 -9.40 -18.66
N ASN A 321 1.49 -9.48 -19.75
CA ASN A 321 0.62 -8.39 -20.18
C ASN A 321 -0.43 -8.07 -19.13
N VAL A 322 -1.09 -9.08 -18.57
CA VAL A 322 -2.10 -8.87 -17.53
C VAL A 322 -1.47 -8.30 -16.25
N MET A 323 -0.37 -8.89 -15.75
CA MET A 323 0.29 -8.35 -14.55
C MET A 323 0.72 -6.90 -14.74
N ASN A 324 1.17 -6.53 -15.95
CA ASN A 324 1.47 -5.15 -16.25
C ASN A 324 0.21 -4.28 -16.27
N SER A 325 -0.82 -4.64 -17.03
CA SER A 325 -2.00 -3.80 -17.21
C SER A 325 -2.89 -3.69 -15.96
N SER A 326 -2.88 -4.69 -15.08
CA SER A 326 -3.68 -4.69 -13.85
C SER A 326 -2.93 -4.19 -12.61
N ALA A 327 -1.59 -4.15 -12.63
CA ALA A 327 -0.79 -3.75 -11.48
C ALA A 327 0.48 -2.95 -11.84
N SER A 328 1.46 -3.58 -12.50
CA SER A 328 2.81 -3.00 -12.60
C SER A 328 2.89 -1.72 -13.42
N TYR A 329 1.91 -1.42 -14.28
CA TYR A 329 1.87 -0.15 -15.02
C TYR A 329 1.94 1.06 -14.09
N VAL A 330 1.45 0.94 -12.85
CA VAL A 330 1.51 2.01 -11.84
C VAL A 330 2.96 2.43 -11.55
N ALA A 331 3.87 1.45 -11.50
CA ALA A 331 5.29 1.64 -11.26
C ALA A 331 6.13 1.80 -12.54
N LEU A 332 5.69 1.20 -13.65
CA LEU A 332 6.48 1.06 -14.88
C LEU A 332 6.16 2.10 -15.97
N SER A 333 5.02 2.78 -15.87
CA SER A 333 4.64 3.84 -16.82
C SER A 333 5.50 5.10 -16.64
N ALA A 334 5.44 6.00 -17.62
CA ALA A 334 6.00 7.34 -17.46
C ALA A 334 5.38 8.05 -16.24
N PRO A 335 6.13 8.95 -15.56
CA PRO A 335 5.65 9.67 -14.38
C PRO A 335 4.26 10.26 -14.59
N SER A 336 3.32 9.82 -13.75
CA SER A 336 1.90 10.13 -13.84
C SER A 336 1.34 10.38 -12.44
N HIS A 337 0.10 10.89 -12.35
CA HIS A 337 -0.54 11.19 -11.07
C HIS A 337 -0.65 9.99 -10.11
N PHE A 338 -0.52 8.78 -10.65
CA PHE A 338 -0.60 7.53 -9.92
C PHE A 338 0.75 6.89 -9.61
N THR A 339 1.88 7.44 -10.09
CA THR A 339 3.19 6.80 -9.95
C THR A 339 3.56 6.63 -8.48
N ALA A 340 3.71 5.37 -8.07
CA ALA A 340 4.11 4.92 -6.75
C ALA A 340 4.79 3.53 -6.86
N PRO A 341 5.49 3.05 -5.81
CA PRO A 341 5.94 1.66 -5.75
C PRO A 341 4.76 0.69 -5.80
N VAL A 342 5.00 -0.51 -6.35
CA VAL A 342 4.04 -1.61 -6.40
C VAL A 342 4.66 -2.83 -5.75
N TRP A 343 4.06 -3.29 -4.66
CA TRP A 343 4.48 -4.45 -3.90
C TRP A 343 3.61 -5.67 -4.25
N MET A 344 4.21 -6.69 -4.85
CA MET A 344 3.54 -7.96 -5.11
C MET A 344 3.53 -8.80 -3.82
N ASN A 345 2.66 -8.43 -2.89
CA ASN A 345 2.73 -8.81 -1.47
C ASN A 345 2.09 -10.16 -1.12
N GLU A 346 1.42 -10.81 -2.08
CA GLU A 346 1.04 -12.21 -1.97
C GLU A 346 1.16 -12.97 -3.29
N PHE A 347 1.93 -14.04 -3.25
CA PHE A 347 2.03 -15.07 -4.27
C PHE A 347 2.61 -16.34 -3.63
N GLY A 348 2.26 -17.50 -4.17
CA GLY A 348 2.77 -18.77 -3.69
C GLY A 348 2.25 -19.95 -4.50
N VAL A 349 2.92 -21.09 -4.35
CA VAL A 349 2.49 -22.40 -4.85
C VAL A 349 2.98 -23.48 -3.88
N GLY A 350 2.31 -24.63 -3.84
CA GLY A 350 2.79 -25.79 -3.12
C GLY A 350 4.16 -26.27 -3.64
N GLY A 351 5.11 -26.51 -2.74
CA GLY A 351 6.46 -26.98 -3.06
C GLY A 351 6.65 -28.48 -2.86
N ARG A 352 6.98 -28.89 -1.63
CA ARG A 352 7.27 -30.30 -1.34
C ARG A 352 6.10 -31.20 -1.72
N GLY A 353 6.42 -32.32 -2.36
CA GLY A 353 5.42 -33.28 -2.82
C GLY A 353 4.63 -32.85 -4.07
N THR A 354 4.97 -31.71 -4.69
CA THR A 354 4.38 -31.26 -5.95
C THR A 354 5.37 -31.38 -7.11
N ASP A 355 4.84 -31.37 -8.34
CA ASP A 355 5.62 -31.48 -9.57
C ASP A 355 6.00 -30.07 -10.10
N PRO A 356 7.30 -29.72 -10.21
CA PRO A 356 7.73 -28.44 -10.79
C PRO A 356 7.32 -28.25 -12.26
N SER A 357 7.01 -29.34 -12.97
CA SER A 357 6.53 -29.30 -14.36
C SER A 357 5.01 -29.15 -14.50
N SER A 358 4.28 -29.12 -13.39
CA SER A 358 2.85 -28.78 -13.37
C SER A 358 2.60 -27.35 -13.85
N SER A 359 1.35 -27.03 -14.20
CA SER A 359 0.97 -25.66 -14.57
C SER A 359 1.26 -24.65 -13.46
N ASP A 360 1.12 -25.04 -12.19
CA ASP A 360 1.46 -24.20 -11.04
C ASP A 360 2.99 -23.97 -10.96
N GLY A 361 3.81 -24.99 -11.21
CA GLY A 361 5.27 -24.86 -11.24
C GLY A 361 5.77 -24.00 -12.39
N VAL A 362 5.20 -24.16 -13.58
CA VAL A 362 5.49 -23.31 -14.75
C VAL A 362 5.05 -21.86 -14.51
N TRP A 363 3.87 -21.66 -13.92
CA TRP A 363 3.41 -20.33 -13.53
C TRP A 363 4.36 -19.68 -12.53
N PHE A 364 4.81 -20.41 -11.50
CA PHE A 364 5.70 -19.88 -10.48
C PHE A 364 7.03 -19.40 -11.07
N GLN A 365 7.64 -20.19 -11.97
CA GLN A 365 8.86 -19.73 -12.66
C GLN A 365 8.59 -18.49 -13.52
N ASN A 366 7.48 -18.46 -14.28
CA ASN A 366 7.14 -17.27 -15.07
C ASN A 366 6.92 -16.04 -14.18
N PHE A 367 6.25 -16.20 -13.04
CA PHE A 367 6.01 -15.11 -12.08
C PHE A 367 7.32 -14.60 -11.47
N VAL A 368 8.21 -15.50 -11.03
CA VAL A 368 9.55 -15.15 -10.55
C VAL A 368 10.31 -14.37 -11.62
N ASP A 369 10.34 -14.86 -12.86
CA ASP A 369 11.01 -14.16 -13.95
C ASP A 369 10.45 -12.76 -14.19
N TYR A 370 9.13 -12.57 -14.01
CA TYR A 370 8.51 -11.26 -14.11
C TYR A 370 8.98 -10.31 -12.99
N LEU A 371 9.01 -10.78 -11.74
CA LEU A 371 9.53 -10.00 -10.61
C LEU A 371 10.99 -9.60 -10.82
N VAL A 372 11.81 -10.50 -11.37
CA VAL A 372 13.20 -10.24 -11.74
C VAL A 372 13.29 -9.18 -12.84
N GLN A 373 12.55 -9.36 -13.94
CA GLN A 373 12.58 -8.45 -15.10
C GLN A 373 12.10 -7.04 -14.76
N THR A 374 11.14 -6.93 -13.85
CA THR A 374 10.53 -5.64 -13.49
C THR A 374 11.18 -4.99 -12.28
N ASP A 375 12.15 -5.64 -11.63
CA ASP A 375 12.77 -5.17 -10.38
C ASP A 375 11.71 -4.89 -9.29
N ALA A 376 10.72 -5.78 -9.18
CA ALA A 376 9.59 -5.64 -8.28
C ALA A 376 9.95 -5.91 -6.81
N GLU A 377 9.21 -5.26 -5.93
CA GLU A 377 9.10 -5.61 -4.51
C GLU A 377 8.13 -6.78 -4.39
N PHE A 378 8.36 -7.70 -3.44
CA PHE A 378 7.48 -8.88 -3.29
C PHE A 378 7.31 -9.33 -1.85
N ALA A 379 6.29 -10.13 -1.57
CA ALA A 379 6.21 -10.96 -0.38
C ALA A 379 5.59 -12.34 -0.66
N PHE A 380 6.29 -13.40 -0.27
CA PHE A 380 5.85 -14.78 -0.50
C PHE A 380 4.80 -15.22 0.54
N TRP A 381 3.80 -15.98 0.11
CA TRP A 381 2.78 -16.57 0.97
C TRP A 381 2.80 -18.11 0.98
N PRO A 382 2.81 -18.76 2.17
CA PRO A 382 3.23 -18.27 3.48
C PRO A 382 4.69 -18.64 3.80
N LEU A 383 5.27 -18.02 4.83
CA LEU A 383 6.61 -18.39 5.31
C LEU A 383 6.57 -19.62 6.24
N VAL A 384 5.60 -19.67 7.15
CA VAL A 384 5.53 -20.67 8.23
C VAL A 384 4.35 -21.61 7.98
N GLY A 385 4.55 -22.90 8.19
CA GLY A 385 3.50 -23.92 8.14
C GLY A 385 3.97 -25.22 8.77
N TYR A 386 3.14 -26.25 8.70
CA TYR A 386 3.45 -27.55 9.29
C TYR A 386 3.38 -28.70 8.28
N LEU A 387 4.37 -29.60 8.39
CA LEU A 387 4.36 -30.91 7.73
C LEU A 387 4.65 -32.00 8.75
N THR A 388 3.96 -33.14 8.60
CA THR A 388 4.32 -34.38 9.29
C THR A 388 5.64 -34.93 8.76
N PRO A 389 6.33 -35.84 9.48
CA PRO A 389 7.57 -36.46 9.00
C PRO A 389 7.45 -37.23 7.68
N ASP A 390 6.25 -37.69 7.32
CA ASP A 390 5.91 -38.31 6.03
C ASP A 390 5.47 -37.29 4.96
N GLY A 391 5.59 -35.99 5.25
CA GLY A 391 5.41 -34.90 4.28
C GLY A 391 3.95 -34.49 4.03
N GLN A 392 3.01 -34.84 4.93
CA GLN A 392 1.60 -34.44 4.84
C GLN A 392 1.37 -33.12 5.58
N GLY A 393 0.52 -32.24 5.05
CA GLY A 393 0.17 -30.96 5.67
C GLY A 393 0.22 -29.79 4.67
N ASN A 394 0.62 -28.61 5.14
CA ASN A 394 0.67 -27.40 4.35
C ASN A 394 1.94 -27.34 3.48
N GLY A 395 1.88 -27.91 2.27
CA GLY A 395 2.99 -27.88 1.31
C GLY A 395 3.34 -26.48 0.76
N TRP A 396 2.60 -25.42 1.12
CA TRP A 396 2.82 -24.06 0.61
C TRP A 396 3.88 -23.29 1.40
N ALA A 397 4.07 -23.58 2.69
CA ALA A 397 5.03 -22.84 3.48
C ALA A 397 6.48 -23.07 3.00
N LEU A 398 7.33 -22.03 3.09
CA LEU A 398 8.76 -22.15 2.81
C LEU A 398 9.54 -22.80 3.97
N ALA A 399 9.09 -22.56 5.21
CA ALA A 399 9.61 -23.16 6.43
C ALA A 399 8.51 -24.00 7.11
N ASN A 400 8.69 -25.31 7.08
CA ASN A 400 7.77 -26.30 7.62
C ASN A 400 8.31 -26.91 8.91
N TRP A 401 7.45 -26.94 9.93
CA TRP A 401 7.80 -27.39 11.28
C TRP A 401 6.98 -28.61 11.71
N ASN A 402 7.50 -29.35 12.69
CA ASN A 402 6.79 -30.46 13.31
C ASN A 402 5.84 -29.98 14.42
N LYS A 403 4.61 -30.48 14.44
CA LYS A 403 3.65 -30.29 15.55
C LYS A 403 3.87 -31.21 16.75
N SER A 404 4.82 -32.14 16.70
CA SER A 404 5.06 -33.09 17.79
C SER A 404 5.70 -32.41 19.01
N GLY A 405 5.52 -32.99 20.20
CA GLY A 405 6.08 -32.49 21.48
C GLY A 405 7.62 -32.43 21.58
N THR A 406 8.35 -32.64 20.48
CA THR A 406 9.78 -32.32 20.37
C THR A 406 9.92 -30.91 19.81
N THR A 407 10.08 -29.92 20.70
CA THR A 407 10.15 -28.49 20.35
C THR A 407 11.24 -28.18 19.33
N GLY A 408 10.92 -27.38 18.32
CA GLY A 408 11.90 -26.83 17.36
C GLY A 408 12.38 -27.80 16.26
N LEU A 409 11.74 -28.96 16.08
CA LEU A 409 12.09 -29.86 14.98
C LEU A 409 11.52 -29.35 13.65
N SER A 410 12.39 -28.92 12.75
CA SER A 410 12.03 -28.66 11.35
C SER A 410 11.69 -29.97 10.62
N THR A 411 10.63 -29.96 9.81
CA THR A 411 10.25 -31.06 8.90
C THR A 411 10.44 -30.70 7.43
N GLY A 412 10.76 -29.44 7.13
CA GLY A 412 11.29 -29.04 5.83
C GLY A 412 11.66 -27.56 5.75
N GLN A 413 12.86 -27.23 5.29
CA GLN A 413 13.32 -25.85 5.04
C GLN A 413 13.63 -25.65 3.56
N LEU A 414 13.30 -24.50 2.99
CA LEU A 414 13.49 -24.22 1.55
C LEU A 414 14.82 -24.73 0.96
N PHE A 415 15.93 -24.67 1.72
CA PHE A 415 17.25 -25.09 1.26
C PHE A 415 17.73 -26.46 1.74
N ASP A 416 16.84 -27.32 2.25
CA ASP A 416 17.16 -28.69 2.67
C ASP A 416 17.38 -29.69 1.51
N GLY A 417 17.16 -29.24 0.26
CA GLY A 417 17.32 -30.04 -0.95
C GLY A 417 16.06 -30.79 -1.39
N THR A 418 14.93 -30.64 -0.68
CA THR A 418 13.66 -31.33 -0.97
C THR A 418 12.59 -30.42 -1.59
N ASP A 419 12.80 -29.10 -1.57
CA ASP A 419 11.87 -28.12 -2.12
C ASP A 419 12.36 -27.61 -3.47
N TRP A 420 11.62 -27.90 -4.54
CA TRP A 420 12.02 -27.52 -5.90
C TRP A 420 11.96 -26.00 -6.13
N ARG A 421 11.22 -25.24 -5.30
CA ARG A 421 11.13 -23.77 -5.40
C ARG A 421 12.46 -23.09 -5.07
N ALA A 422 13.38 -23.78 -4.39
CA ALA A 422 14.66 -23.24 -3.95
C ALA A 422 15.50 -22.61 -5.05
N SER A 423 15.48 -23.18 -6.27
CA SER A 423 16.25 -22.65 -7.40
C SER A 423 15.72 -21.30 -7.86
N ALA A 424 14.41 -21.20 -8.11
CA ALA A 424 13.76 -19.95 -8.50
C ALA A 424 13.84 -18.89 -7.37
N TRP A 425 13.76 -19.32 -6.10
CA TRP A 425 13.99 -18.42 -4.97
C TRP A 425 15.39 -17.82 -4.98
N LYS A 426 16.44 -18.64 -5.17
CA LYS A 426 17.82 -18.15 -5.26
C LYS A 426 18.00 -17.17 -6.41
N GLU A 427 17.37 -17.43 -7.55
CA GLU A 427 17.35 -16.51 -8.69
C GLU A 427 16.70 -15.17 -8.32
N LEU A 428 15.51 -15.20 -7.71
CA LEU A 428 14.80 -14.01 -7.27
C LEU A 428 15.61 -13.17 -6.29
N MET A 429 16.25 -13.82 -5.31
CA MET A 429 17.07 -13.16 -4.28
C MET A 429 18.40 -12.62 -4.83
N ALA A 430 18.96 -13.25 -5.86
CA ALA A 430 20.18 -12.81 -6.52
C ALA A 430 19.93 -11.77 -7.63
N ALA A 431 18.67 -11.50 -7.95
CA ALA A 431 18.28 -10.63 -9.05
C ALA A 431 18.89 -9.23 -8.92
N SER A 432 19.58 -8.80 -9.97
CA SER A 432 20.10 -7.44 -10.06
C SER A 432 18.95 -6.44 -10.19
N GLY A 433 19.06 -5.32 -9.47
CA GLY A 433 18.08 -4.24 -9.49
C GLY A 433 18.76 -2.92 -9.17
N LYS A 434 17.98 -1.83 -9.14
CA LYS A 434 18.46 -0.53 -8.64
C LYS A 434 19.06 -0.72 -7.23
N THR A 435 20.18 -0.07 -6.94
CA THR A 435 20.77 -0.06 -5.59
C THR A 435 21.29 1.34 -5.28
N GLY A 436 21.59 1.61 -4.00
CA GLY A 436 22.10 2.91 -3.54
C GLY A 436 21.11 4.05 -3.75
N GLN A 437 21.63 5.26 -3.94
CA GLN A 437 20.82 6.48 -4.03
C GLN A 437 19.79 6.44 -5.18
N VAL A 438 18.54 6.76 -4.81
CA VAL A 438 17.44 7.02 -5.74
C VAL A 438 17.25 8.53 -5.81
N PRO A 439 17.40 9.16 -6.99
CA PRO A 439 17.16 10.60 -7.15
C PRO A 439 15.74 10.97 -6.71
N ALA A 440 15.58 12.19 -6.17
CA ALA A 440 14.25 12.76 -6.03
C ALA A 440 13.59 12.83 -7.42
N THR A 441 12.32 12.45 -7.48
CA THR A 441 11.53 12.46 -8.71
C THR A 441 10.44 13.50 -8.59
N GLU A 442 10.15 14.18 -9.68
CA GLU A 442 8.99 15.07 -9.76
C GLU A 442 7.72 14.30 -9.39
N GLN A 443 6.87 14.97 -8.62
CA GLN A 443 5.61 14.46 -8.15
C GLN A 443 4.48 14.95 -9.03
N TRP A 444 3.57 14.04 -9.33
CA TRP A 444 2.29 14.34 -9.94
C TRP A 444 1.24 13.74 -9.02
N ARG A 445 0.30 14.57 -8.55
CA ARG A 445 -0.70 14.17 -7.56
C ARG A 445 -2.06 14.68 -8.00
N MET A 446 -3.03 13.78 -8.13
CA MET A 446 -4.39 14.21 -8.42
C MET A 446 -5.13 14.54 -7.12
N LEU A 447 -6.04 15.49 -7.21
CA LEU A 447 -7.01 15.78 -6.16
C LEU A 447 -8.42 15.47 -6.65
N SER A 448 -9.30 15.11 -5.73
CA SER A 448 -10.69 14.69 -5.95
C SER A 448 -11.63 15.37 -5.00
N LEU A 449 -12.70 15.98 -5.50
CA LEU A 449 -13.80 16.51 -4.69
C LEU A 449 -15.09 15.71 -4.81
N ASP A 450 -15.04 14.48 -5.35
CA ASP A 450 -16.23 13.62 -5.55
C ASP A 450 -16.98 13.31 -4.24
N ARG A 451 -16.27 13.34 -3.10
CA ARG A 451 -16.80 12.96 -1.78
C ARG A 451 -16.59 14.04 -0.72
N GLY A 452 -16.45 15.30 -1.13
CA GLY A 452 -16.27 16.44 -0.23
C GLY A 452 -14.86 17.03 -0.31
N ASP A 453 -14.38 17.57 0.82
CA ASP A 453 -13.07 18.23 0.90
C ASP A 453 -11.92 17.22 0.75
N LEU A 454 -10.86 17.63 0.06
CA LEU A 454 -9.59 16.92 -0.05
C LEU A 454 -8.43 17.92 0.06
N ILE A 455 -8.28 18.49 1.25
CA ILE A 455 -7.23 19.46 1.59
C ILE A 455 -5.96 18.67 1.91
N GLN A 456 -4.99 18.57 1.01
CA GLN A 456 -3.77 17.77 1.24
C GLN A 456 -2.58 18.60 1.72
N SER A 457 -2.71 19.93 1.78
CA SER A 457 -1.79 20.78 2.53
C SER A 457 -1.99 20.55 4.03
N GLN A 458 -0.93 20.13 4.73
CA GLN A 458 -0.97 19.99 6.19
C GLN A 458 -1.16 21.36 6.84
N TRP A 459 -0.45 22.37 6.34
CA TRP A 459 -0.61 23.73 6.82
C TRP A 459 -2.07 24.22 6.72
N ALA A 460 -2.74 23.98 5.59
CA ALA A 460 -4.12 24.40 5.40
C ALA A 460 -5.09 23.68 6.35
N ARG A 461 -4.90 22.38 6.59
CA ARG A 461 -5.71 21.61 7.57
C ARG A 461 -5.61 22.22 8.97
N ASP A 462 -4.41 22.62 9.37
CA ASP A 462 -4.16 23.12 10.74
C ASP A 462 -4.58 24.57 10.94
N ASN A 463 -4.57 25.41 9.89
CA ASN A 463 -4.62 26.86 10.04
C ASN A 463 -5.84 27.55 9.39
N LEU A 464 -6.49 26.93 8.40
CA LEU A 464 -7.50 27.64 7.59
C LEU A 464 -8.94 27.32 7.97
N GLY A 465 -9.17 26.18 8.64
CA GLY A 465 -10.52 25.70 8.93
C GLY A 465 -11.38 25.60 7.66
N ASP A 466 -12.68 25.86 7.80
CA ASP A 466 -13.62 25.89 6.67
C ASP A 466 -13.57 27.25 5.94
N PHE A 467 -12.58 27.43 5.07
CA PHE A 467 -12.31 28.72 4.41
C PHE A 467 -13.33 29.11 3.31
N ASP A 468 -14.25 28.22 2.95
CA ASP A 468 -15.33 28.49 1.99
C ASP A 468 -16.58 27.66 2.35
N ASN A 469 -17.33 28.14 3.35
CA ASN A 469 -18.39 27.36 3.99
C ASN A 469 -19.44 26.82 3.01
N GLY A 470 -19.66 25.51 3.03
CA GLY A 470 -20.60 24.80 2.15
C GLY A 470 -20.10 24.56 0.72
N ALA A 471 -18.83 24.84 0.42
CA ALA A 471 -18.16 24.40 -0.79
C ALA A 471 -17.30 23.15 -0.50
N SER A 472 -17.08 22.32 -1.51
CA SER A 472 -16.04 21.27 -1.47
C SER A 472 -14.70 21.89 -1.86
N LYS A 473 -13.63 21.60 -1.12
CA LYS A 473 -12.33 22.29 -1.20
C LYS A 473 -11.18 21.31 -1.41
N ALA A 474 -10.31 21.60 -2.36
CA ALA A 474 -9.08 20.85 -2.60
C ALA A 474 -7.88 21.80 -2.49
N VAL A 475 -6.81 21.33 -1.83
CA VAL A 475 -5.53 22.05 -1.75
C VAL A 475 -4.41 21.04 -1.96
N CYS A 476 -3.42 21.38 -2.79
CA CYS A 476 -2.26 20.52 -3.04
C CYS A 476 -1.47 20.25 -1.74
N PRO A 477 -0.73 19.12 -1.66
CA PRO A 477 0.23 18.91 -0.59
C PRO A 477 1.22 20.07 -0.45
N ASP A 478 1.70 20.32 0.76
CA ASP A 478 2.61 21.44 1.03
C ASP A 478 3.82 21.39 0.10
N GLY A 479 4.10 22.52 -0.55
CA GLY A 479 5.18 22.67 -1.52
C GLY A 479 4.81 22.32 -2.97
N LEU A 480 3.69 21.65 -3.24
CA LEU A 480 3.18 21.42 -4.59
C LEU A 480 2.26 22.57 -5.00
N ARG A 481 2.17 22.82 -6.31
CA ARG A 481 1.24 23.79 -6.89
C ARG A 481 0.18 23.11 -7.72
N LEU A 482 -1.01 23.71 -7.79
CA LEU A 482 -2.03 23.29 -8.75
C LEU A 482 -1.54 23.65 -10.16
N ILE A 483 -1.58 22.67 -11.07
CA ILE A 483 -1.10 22.81 -12.44
C ILE A 483 -2.17 22.50 -13.48
N GLY A 484 -3.27 21.86 -13.09
CA GLY A 484 -4.40 21.61 -13.97
C GLY A 484 -5.73 21.43 -13.25
N LEU A 485 -6.81 21.68 -13.98
CA LEU A 485 -8.21 21.50 -13.56
C LEU A 485 -9.04 20.81 -14.65
N GLY A 486 -10.01 20.00 -14.23
CA GLY A 486 -11.02 19.44 -15.13
C GLY A 486 -12.22 20.38 -15.31
N HIS A 487 -12.81 20.39 -16.50
CA HIS A 487 -14.05 21.08 -16.80
C HIS A 487 -15.25 20.28 -16.30
N SER A 488 -16.16 20.92 -15.55
CA SER A 488 -17.31 20.26 -14.91
C SER A 488 -16.93 19.02 -14.08
N SER A 489 -15.66 18.98 -13.68
CA SER A 489 -15.03 17.91 -12.94
C SER A 489 -14.71 18.39 -11.54
N THR A 490 -14.64 17.45 -10.61
CA THR A 490 -14.17 17.64 -9.24
C THR A 490 -12.65 17.47 -9.12
N ARG A 491 -11.94 17.35 -10.26
CA ARG A 491 -10.55 16.89 -10.32
C ARG A 491 -9.55 17.99 -10.63
N GLY A 492 -8.37 17.87 -10.04
CA GLY A 492 -7.23 18.74 -10.28
C GLY A 492 -5.92 17.98 -10.22
N LEU A 493 -4.86 18.59 -10.73
CA LEU A 493 -3.51 18.02 -10.77
C LEU A 493 -2.55 18.96 -10.05
N CYS A 494 -1.71 18.40 -9.20
CA CYS A 494 -0.66 19.08 -8.46
C CYS A 494 0.72 18.57 -8.89
N THR A 495 1.73 19.43 -8.83
CA THR A 495 3.12 19.05 -9.10
C THR A 495 4.15 19.96 -8.43
N ASP A 496 5.34 19.41 -8.19
CA ASP A 496 6.56 20.15 -7.84
C ASP A 496 7.54 20.24 -9.02
N ALA A 497 7.18 19.71 -10.20
CA ALA A 497 8.04 19.70 -11.38
C ALA A 497 8.58 21.09 -11.70
N THR A 498 9.87 21.15 -12.06
CA THR A 498 10.69 22.36 -12.29
C THR A 498 10.88 23.30 -11.08
N TYR A 499 9.87 23.53 -10.24
CA TYR A 499 9.92 24.52 -9.15
C TYR A 499 10.42 23.95 -7.81
N GLY A 500 10.31 22.63 -7.61
CA GLY A 500 10.43 22.00 -6.30
C GLY A 500 9.36 22.53 -5.33
N SER A 501 9.65 22.50 -4.03
CA SER A 501 8.78 23.09 -3.01
C SER A 501 8.61 24.60 -3.24
N LEU A 502 7.39 25.03 -3.58
CA LEU A 502 7.10 26.42 -3.92
C LEU A 502 6.49 27.24 -2.78
N PHE A 503 5.90 26.62 -1.76
CA PHE A 503 5.27 27.35 -0.66
C PHE A 503 6.32 28.10 0.18
N ALA A 504 6.14 29.41 0.37
CA ALA A 504 7.03 30.26 1.15
C ALA A 504 6.99 29.95 2.65
N ALA A 505 8.12 30.16 3.33
CA ALA A 505 8.26 29.93 4.76
C ALA A 505 7.49 30.93 5.65
N ASP A 506 6.96 32.03 5.06
CA ASP A 506 6.04 32.94 5.76
C ASP A 506 4.61 32.39 5.81
N HIS A 507 4.33 31.31 5.07
CA HIS A 507 3.04 30.67 4.93
C HIS A 507 1.90 31.64 4.61
N ALA A 508 2.20 32.71 3.87
CA ALA A 508 1.17 33.68 3.50
C ALA A 508 0.22 33.05 2.46
N THR A 509 -1.07 33.08 2.76
CA THR A 509 -2.13 32.55 1.89
C THR A 509 -3.27 33.53 1.72
N GLU A 510 -3.97 33.45 0.58
CA GLU A 510 -5.17 34.26 0.33
C GLU A 510 -6.25 33.44 -0.38
N VAL A 511 -7.49 33.52 0.11
CA VAL A 511 -8.66 33.00 -0.60
C VAL A 511 -9.24 34.09 -1.48
N VAL A 512 -9.27 33.84 -2.79
CA VAL A 512 -9.78 34.77 -3.81
C VAL A 512 -11.15 34.29 -4.30
N PHE A 513 -12.13 35.21 -4.25
CA PHE A 513 -13.54 34.97 -4.58
C PHE A 513 -14.13 36.05 -5.50
N ASP A 514 -13.29 36.96 -6.00
CA ASP A 514 -13.65 38.08 -6.87
C ASP A 514 -12.50 38.39 -7.86
N GLU A 515 -12.68 39.39 -8.72
CA GLU A 515 -11.70 39.80 -9.74
C GLU A 515 -10.69 40.85 -9.21
N ARG A 516 -10.52 41.04 -7.89
CA ARG A 516 -9.74 42.17 -7.33
C ARG A 516 -8.27 42.21 -7.75
N HIS A 517 -7.70 41.07 -8.10
CA HIS A 517 -6.31 40.93 -8.54
C HIS A 517 -6.15 40.82 -10.05
N VAL A 518 -7.24 40.90 -10.82
CA VAL A 518 -7.21 40.84 -12.28
C VAL A 518 -6.69 42.16 -12.83
N THR A 519 -5.47 42.14 -13.36
CA THR A 519 -4.80 43.33 -13.92
C THR A 519 -4.96 43.46 -15.44
N ASN A 520 -5.27 42.36 -16.13
CA ASN A 520 -5.51 42.29 -17.56
C ASN A 520 -6.63 41.29 -17.88
N ASP A 521 -7.42 41.55 -18.92
CA ASP A 521 -8.52 40.68 -19.33
C ASP A 521 -8.02 39.48 -20.16
N TRP A 522 -7.36 38.53 -19.50
CA TRP A 522 -6.78 37.34 -20.14
C TRP A 522 -7.84 36.31 -20.59
N ALA A 523 -9.06 36.37 -20.06
CA ALA A 523 -10.20 35.57 -20.48
C ALA A 523 -11.43 36.44 -20.70
N SER A 524 -11.47 37.11 -21.86
CA SER A 524 -12.49 38.11 -22.15
C SER A 524 -13.90 37.53 -22.20
N GLY A 525 -14.83 38.17 -21.48
CA GLY A 525 -16.22 37.72 -21.32
C GLY A 525 -16.45 36.68 -20.23
N TRP A 526 -15.43 36.35 -19.43
CA TRP A 526 -15.49 35.38 -18.35
C TRP A 526 -15.12 36.00 -17.00
N THR A 527 -15.65 35.45 -15.91
CA THR A 527 -15.23 35.80 -14.54
C THR A 527 -13.89 35.13 -14.25
N LYS A 528 -12.96 35.86 -13.63
CA LYS A 528 -11.59 35.42 -13.36
C LYS A 528 -11.26 35.55 -11.88
N TYR A 529 -10.90 34.45 -11.23
CA TYR A 529 -10.27 34.49 -9.91
C TYR A 529 -8.77 34.35 -10.09
N GLN A 530 -8.03 35.38 -9.69
CA GLN A 530 -6.59 35.51 -9.91
C GLN A 530 -5.87 35.72 -8.58
N CYS A 531 -4.74 35.04 -8.40
CA CYS A 531 -3.90 35.23 -7.23
C CYS A 531 -3.18 36.59 -7.27
N PRO A 532 -2.82 37.16 -6.11
CA PRO A 532 -1.94 38.33 -6.05
C PRO A 532 -0.60 38.10 -6.75
N ALA A 533 0.10 39.18 -7.09
CA ALA A 533 1.48 39.07 -7.58
C ALA A 533 2.38 38.36 -6.55
N GLY A 534 3.20 37.41 -7.00
CA GLY A 534 4.04 36.57 -6.14
C GLY A 534 3.33 35.35 -5.54
N TYR A 535 2.05 35.15 -5.84
CA TYR A 535 1.27 33.98 -5.40
C TYR A 535 0.92 33.08 -6.59
N TYR A 536 0.66 31.81 -6.31
CA TYR A 536 0.16 30.82 -7.25
C TYR A 536 -1.11 30.16 -6.71
N VAL A 537 -1.94 29.61 -7.60
CA VAL A 537 -3.09 28.79 -7.19
C VAL A 537 -2.59 27.47 -6.64
N ALA A 538 -2.83 27.22 -5.35
CA ALA A 538 -2.50 25.97 -4.66
C ALA A 538 -3.73 25.06 -4.48
N GLY A 539 -4.93 25.64 -4.55
CA GLY A 539 -6.17 24.92 -4.35
C GLY A 539 -7.38 25.65 -4.94
N TRP A 540 -8.53 25.00 -4.90
CA TRP A 540 -9.79 25.55 -5.38
C TRP A 540 -10.98 25.01 -4.58
N ALA A 541 -12.10 25.71 -4.65
CA ALA A 541 -13.35 25.25 -4.09
C ALA A 541 -14.49 25.32 -5.11
N ILE A 542 -15.44 24.39 -5.01
CA ILE A 542 -16.61 24.30 -5.87
C ILE A 542 -17.91 24.10 -5.09
N ARG A 543 -19.02 24.58 -5.67
CA ARG A 543 -20.39 24.32 -5.21
C ARG A 543 -21.14 23.55 -6.29
N GLY A 544 -21.23 22.24 -6.11
CA GLY A 544 -21.53 21.33 -7.22
C GLY A 544 -20.37 21.37 -8.21
N VAL A 545 -20.58 21.94 -9.40
CA VAL A 545 -19.51 22.16 -10.39
C VAL A 545 -19.04 23.61 -10.48
N LYS A 546 -19.72 24.53 -9.78
CA LYS A 546 -19.47 25.98 -9.89
C LYS A 546 -18.21 26.36 -9.14
N THR A 547 -17.26 27.00 -9.81
CA THR A 547 -16.10 27.63 -9.16
C THR A 547 -16.59 28.61 -8.09
N SER A 548 -16.14 28.41 -6.85
CA SER A 548 -16.52 29.22 -5.69
C SER A 548 -15.36 30.12 -5.28
N THR A 549 -14.17 29.55 -5.13
CA THR A 549 -12.94 30.28 -4.75
C THR A 549 -11.70 29.59 -5.31
N VAL A 550 -10.58 30.33 -5.32
CA VAL A 550 -9.23 29.76 -5.46
C VAL A 550 -8.41 30.07 -4.21
N MET A 551 -7.64 29.08 -3.75
CA MET A 551 -6.68 29.24 -2.66
C MET A 551 -5.32 29.57 -3.24
N CYS A 552 -4.76 30.69 -2.82
CA CYS A 552 -3.47 31.19 -3.25
C CYS A 552 -2.42 31.03 -2.16
N GLU A 553 -1.23 30.57 -2.52
CA GLU A 553 -0.06 30.48 -1.64
C GLU A 553 1.06 31.39 -2.14
N HIS A 554 1.75 32.05 -1.22
CA HIS A 554 2.91 32.87 -1.54
C HIS A 554 4.09 31.99 -1.97
N ALA A 555 4.74 32.35 -3.08
CA ALA A 555 5.87 31.60 -3.60
C ALA A 555 7.17 31.91 -2.86
N SER A 556 7.96 30.88 -2.58
CA SER A 556 9.31 30.98 -2.02
C SER A 556 10.34 31.57 -2.99
N LYS A 557 9.93 31.85 -4.24
CA LYS A 557 10.76 32.32 -5.35
C LYS A 557 10.01 33.37 -6.16
N THR A 558 10.75 34.25 -6.83
CA THR A 558 10.17 35.20 -7.79
C THR A 558 9.47 34.45 -8.92
N LEU A 559 8.17 34.69 -9.07
CA LEU A 559 7.37 34.16 -10.17
C LEU A 559 7.42 35.08 -11.39
N GLY A 560 7.31 34.50 -12.59
CA GLY A 560 7.15 35.27 -13.81
C GLY A 560 5.82 36.00 -13.90
N THR A 561 5.65 36.83 -14.92
CA THR A 561 4.44 37.67 -15.10
C THR A 561 3.78 37.50 -16.46
N ASN A 562 4.37 36.69 -17.34
CA ASN A 562 3.89 36.51 -18.71
C ASN A 562 2.86 35.39 -18.73
N GLY A 563 1.58 35.75 -18.73
CA GLY A 563 0.47 34.81 -18.75
C GLY A 563 -0.03 34.46 -20.15
N ARG A 564 -0.48 33.23 -20.34
CA ARG A 564 -1.26 32.76 -21.48
C ARG A 564 -2.48 31.99 -21.01
N THR A 565 -3.58 32.13 -21.73
CA THR A 565 -4.84 31.47 -21.39
C THR A 565 -4.89 30.08 -22.00
N VAL A 566 -5.16 29.08 -21.18
CA VAL A 566 -5.40 27.69 -21.59
C VAL A 566 -6.88 27.40 -21.44
N TRP A 567 -7.57 27.21 -22.57
CA TRP A 567 -8.99 26.85 -22.62
C TRP A 567 -9.17 25.35 -22.65
N PHE A 568 -10.10 24.84 -21.86
CA PHE A 568 -10.41 23.40 -21.78
C PHE A 568 -11.90 23.10 -21.62
N ASN A 569 -12.76 24.06 -21.98
CA ASN A 569 -14.21 23.91 -21.88
C ASN A 569 -14.85 23.16 -23.08
N ASN A 570 -14.10 22.93 -24.15
CA ASN A 570 -14.57 22.20 -25.35
C ASN A 570 -13.56 21.14 -25.86
N GLY A 571 -12.60 20.77 -25.01
CA GLY A 571 -11.54 19.82 -25.36
C GLY A 571 -10.41 19.84 -24.35
N ASP A 572 -9.56 18.80 -24.37
CA ASP A 572 -8.35 18.76 -23.55
C ASP A 572 -7.29 19.76 -24.06
N ALA A 573 -6.62 20.44 -23.15
CA ALA A 573 -5.48 21.32 -23.43
C ALA A 573 -4.41 21.13 -22.35
N ARG A 574 -3.54 20.13 -22.55
CA ARG A 574 -2.61 19.65 -21.54
C ARG A 574 -1.17 20.03 -21.86
N GLY A 575 -0.45 20.51 -20.85
CA GLY A 575 0.99 20.81 -20.95
C GLY A 575 1.89 19.57 -20.87
N GLU A 576 1.45 18.53 -20.16
CA GLU A 576 2.21 17.29 -19.96
C GLU A 576 1.32 16.03 -20.07
N ASN A 577 1.92 14.90 -20.42
CA ASN A 577 1.26 13.59 -20.37
C ASN A 577 1.53 12.90 -19.02
N THR A 578 0.55 12.98 -18.11
CA THR A 578 0.68 12.63 -16.69
C THR A 578 -0.42 11.68 -16.22
N GLY A 579 -0.99 10.88 -17.14
CA GLY A 579 -2.14 10.01 -16.88
C GLY A 579 -3.49 10.73 -17.05
N ASP A 580 -4.60 10.03 -16.85
CA ASP A 580 -5.95 10.59 -16.97
C ASP A 580 -6.55 10.95 -15.59
N TRP A 581 -6.08 12.06 -15.03
CA TRP A 581 -6.47 12.54 -13.70
C TRP A 581 -7.87 13.20 -13.65
N ALA A 582 -8.54 13.37 -14.78
CA ALA A 582 -9.90 13.91 -14.87
C ALA A 582 -10.70 13.09 -15.90
N ASN A 583 -10.75 11.78 -15.69
CA ASN A 583 -11.36 10.83 -16.60
C ASN A 583 -12.80 11.22 -16.97
N SER A 584 -13.16 11.00 -18.24
CA SER A 584 -14.47 11.34 -18.82
C SER A 584 -14.85 12.82 -18.84
N GLN A 585 -13.95 13.73 -18.46
CA GLN A 585 -14.14 15.18 -18.50
C GLN A 585 -13.02 15.84 -19.30
N TYR A 586 -13.28 17.02 -19.88
CA TYR A 586 -12.21 17.82 -20.47
C TYR A 586 -11.28 18.35 -19.39
N LYS A 587 -9.99 18.54 -19.70
CA LYS A 587 -9.02 19.07 -18.73
C LYS A 587 -7.98 19.98 -19.35
N GLY A 588 -7.60 21.00 -18.58
CA GLY A 588 -6.56 21.94 -18.93
C GLY A 588 -5.41 21.87 -17.94
N SER A 589 -4.16 21.96 -18.43
CA SER A 589 -2.99 22.13 -17.56
C SER A 589 -1.93 23.03 -18.18
N CYS A 590 -1.17 23.70 -17.33
CA CYS A 590 0.05 24.40 -17.73
C CYS A 590 1.18 23.41 -18.01
N THR A 591 2.29 23.87 -18.59
CA THR A 591 3.52 23.06 -18.71
C THR A 591 4.23 22.98 -17.37
N ALA A 592 5.16 22.03 -17.22
CA ALA A 592 5.92 21.89 -15.97
C ALA A 592 6.73 23.14 -15.57
N SER A 593 7.06 24.03 -16.52
CA SER A 593 7.79 25.29 -16.27
C SER A 593 6.89 26.48 -15.91
N GLU A 594 5.58 26.30 -15.87
CA GLU A 594 4.59 27.34 -15.60
C GLU A 594 3.87 27.09 -14.26
N TYR A 595 3.07 28.06 -13.83
CA TYR A 595 2.12 27.92 -12.73
C TYR A 595 0.74 28.48 -13.10
N ILE A 596 -0.31 28.09 -12.38
CA ILE A 596 -1.63 28.69 -12.52
C ILE A 596 -1.66 30.00 -11.72
N GLY A 597 -1.78 31.13 -12.41
CA GLY A 597 -1.99 32.44 -11.80
C GLY A 597 -3.47 32.78 -11.56
N GLY A 598 -4.38 32.11 -12.24
CA GLY A 598 -5.82 32.31 -12.07
C GLY A 598 -6.69 31.32 -12.84
N VAL A 599 -7.97 31.26 -12.48
CA VAL A 599 -8.99 30.37 -13.04
C VAL A 599 -10.15 31.22 -13.57
N ALA A 600 -10.63 30.89 -14.77
CA ALA A 600 -11.77 31.55 -15.40
C ALA A 600 -12.95 30.59 -15.58
N PHE A 601 -14.16 31.13 -15.36
CA PHE A 601 -15.43 30.40 -15.45
C PHE A 601 -16.57 31.37 -15.83
N THR A 602 -17.70 30.83 -16.28
CA THR A 602 -18.90 31.61 -16.62
C THR A 602 -20.15 30.85 -16.24
N THR A 603 -21.13 31.56 -15.68
CA THR A 603 -22.46 31.01 -15.41
C THR A 603 -23.34 30.95 -16.67
N GLY A 604 -22.86 31.50 -17.79
CA GLY A 604 -23.56 31.51 -19.07
C GLY A 604 -23.45 30.20 -19.86
N GLY A 605 -24.52 29.86 -20.57
CA GLY A 605 -24.54 28.71 -21.48
C GLY A 605 -24.35 27.36 -20.78
N VAL A 606 -23.68 26.43 -21.45
CA VAL A 606 -23.49 25.04 -20.98
C VAL A 606 -22.43 24.88 -19.89
N ASN A 607 -21.62 25.91 -19.62
CA ASN A 607 -20.52 25.82 -18.66
C ASN A 607 -21.00 25.86 -17.20
N ASN A 608 -22.16 26.48 -16.93
CA ASN A 608 -22.82 26.51 -15.62
C ASN A 608 -21.88 26.81 -14.43
N GLY A 609 -20.91 27.71 -14.62
CA GLY A 609 -19.94 28.13 -13.61
C GLY A 609 -18.75 27.20 -13.41
N ALA A 610 -18.60 26.13 -14.19
CA ALA A 610 -17.45 25.25 -14.11
C ALA A 610 -16.14 25.93 -14.55
N PRO A 611 -14.97 25.51 -14.01
CA PRO A 611 -13.68 25.93 -14.54
C PRO A 611 -13.61 25.67 -16.03
N SER A 612 -13.16 26.66 -16.80
CA SER A 612 -13.16 26.60 -18.26
C SER A 612 -11.86 27.06 -18.89
N ALA A 613 -11.10 27.90 -18.18
CA ALA A 613 -9.76 28.26 -18.56
C ALA A 613 -8.88 28.53 -17.33
N ILE A 614 -7.57 28.39 -17.52
CA ILE A 614 -6.54 28.76 -16.55
C ILE A 614 -5.56 29.73 -17.18
N ASN A 615 -5.03 30.66 -16.37
CA ASN A 615 -3.94 31.55 -16.76
C ASN A 615 -2.60 30.89 -16.39
N CYS A 616 -1.90 30.37 -17.39
CA CYS A 616 -0.59 29.76 -17.22
C CYS A 616 0.50 30.82 -17.35
N VAL A 617 1.31 30.98 -16.30
CA VAL A 617 2.31 32.04 -16.21
C VAL A 617 3.71 31.44 -16.12
N SER A 618 4.65 31.97 -16.91
CA SER A 618 6.06 31.59 -16.96
C SER A 618 6.98 32.68 -16.43
#